data_AF-A0A1V4RW13-F1
#
_entry.id   AF-A0A1V4RW13-F1
#
_cell.length_a   1.000
_cell.length_b   1.000
_cell.length_c   1.000
_cell.angle_alpha   90.00
_cell.angle_beta   90.00
_cell.angle_gamma   90.00
#
_symmetry.space_group_name_H-M   'P 1'
#
loop_
_entity.id
_entity.type
_entity.pdbx_description
1 polymer ?
#
loop_
_entity_poly.entity_id
_entity_poly.type
_entity_poly.pdbx_seq_one_letter_code
_entity_poly.pdbx_strand_id
1 'polypeptide(L)' 'MEQLVKEMEKNNVKVVLAANYFDEHKVRKICSKVGAIPVIVPVYVGGAPGTEDVFKLVDYWVVKLKAAFEREKA' A
#
# COMPACT_ATOMS: atom_id res chain seq x y z
N MET A 1 -15.00 -8.49 -7.04
CA MET A 1 -14.43 -8.14 -5.72
C MET A 1 -14.22 -9.38 -4.85
N GLU A 2 -15.17 -10.31 -4.78
CA GLU A 2 -15.03 -11.53 -3.97
C GLU A 2 -13.87 -12.44 -4.41
N GLN A 3 -13.62 -12.58 -5.72
CA GLN A 3 -12.48 -13.36 -6.22
C GLN A 3 -11.13 -12.80 -5.77
N LEU A 4 -10.95 -11.47 -5.83
CA LEU A 4 -9.73 -10.82 -5.36
C LEU A 4 -9.50 -11.03 -3.87
N VAL A 5 -10.54 -10.87 -3.04
CA VAL A 5 -10.46 -11.09 -1.58
C VAL A 5 -10.04 -12.53 -1.29
N LYS A 6 -10.67 -13.52 -1.93
CA LYS A 6 -10.30 -14.93 -1.79
C LYS A 6 -8.86 -15.21 -2.20
N GLU A 7 -8.40 -14.58 -3.27
CA GLU A 7 -7.02 -14.73 -3.75
C GLU A 7 -6.02 -14.10 -2.78
N MET A 8 -6.34 -12.94 -2.20
CA MET A 8 -5.51 -12.29 -1.19
C MET A 8 -5.41 -13.12 0.09
N GLU A 9 -6.52 -13.70 0.55
CA GLU A 9 -6.56 -14.63 1.69
C GLU A 9 -5.72 -15.88 1.41
N LYS A 10 -5.93 -16.51 0.24
CA LYS A 10 -5.19 -17.71 -0.18
C LYS A 10 -3.69 -17.47 -0.24
N ASN A 11 -3.26 -16.32 -0.75
CA ASN A 11 -1.86 -15.96 -0.87
C ASN A 11 -1.29 -15.31 0.41
N ASN A 12 -2.08 -15.21 1.49
CA ASN A 12 -1.69 -14.61 2.76
C ASN A 12 -1.10 -13.19 2.59
N VAL A 13 -1.76 -12.37 1.77
CA VAL A 13 -1.31 -11.00 1.46
C VAL A 13 -1.37 -10.14 2.72
N LYS A 14 -0.21 -9.69 3.20
CA LYS A 14 -0.07 -8.92 4.45
C LYS A 14 -0.08 -7.40 4.26
N VAL A 15 0.48 -6.94 3.14
CA VAL A 15 0.67 -5.52 2.86
C VAL A 15 0.26 -5.26 1.41
N VAL A 16 -0.48 -4.17 1.17
CA VAL A 16 -0.93 -3.78 -0.16
C VAL A 16 -0.38 -2.40 -0.50
N LEU A 17 0.51 -2.31 -1.49
CA LEU A 17 0.92 -1.04 -2.07
C LEU A 17 -0.16 -0.56 -3.04
N ALA A 18 -0.74 0.61 -2.78
CA ALA A 18 -1.78 1.18 -3.61
C ALA A 18 -1.41 2.60 -4.03
N ALA A 19 -1.67 2.93 -5.29
CA ALA A 19 -1.52 4.29 -5.78
C ALA A 19 -2.61 5.20 -5.22
N ASN A 20 -2.25 6.43 -4.85
CA ASN A 20 -3.16 7.44 -4.32
C ASN A 20 -4.18 8.00 -5.33
N TYR A 21 -4.11 7.62 -6.61
CA TYR A 21 -5.15 7.94 -7.58
C TYR A 21 -6.39 7.06 -7.43
N PHE A 22 -6.27 5.90 -6.80
CA PHE A 22 -7.41 5.05 -6.49
C PHE A 22 -8.15 5.58 -5.26
N ASP A 23 -9.45 5.32 -5.22
CA ASP A 23 -10.28 5.60 -4.05
C ASP A 23 -9.72 4.89 -2.81
N GLU A 24 -9.16 5.68 -1.88
CA GLU A 24 -8.56 5.18 -0.64
C GLU A 24 -9.56 4.37 0.21
N HIS A 25 -10.83 4.77 0.23
CA HIS A 25 -11.85 4.06 1.00
C HIS A 25 -12.05 2.64 0.46
N LYS A 26 -12.02 2.49 -0.86
CA LYS A 26 -12.11 1.17 -1.50
C LYS A 26 -10.91 0.31 -1.16
N VAL A 27 -9.69 0.85 -1.23
CA VAL A 27 -8.45 0.12 -0.89
C VAL A 27 -8.49 -0.34 0.56
N ARG A 28 -8.81 0.57 1.50
CA ARG A 28 -8.90 0.26 2.93
C ARG A 28 -9.96 -0.80 3.19
N LYS A 29 -11.14 -0.70 2.57
CA LYS A 29 -12.22 -1.68 2.72
C LYS A 29 -11.80 -3.09 2.28
N ILE A 30 -11.05 -3.23 1.19
CA ILE A 30 -10.54 -4.53 0.73
C ILE A 30 -9.50 -5.07 1.72
N CYS A 31 -8.54 -4.22 2.12
CA CYS A 31 -7.48 -4.61 3.05
C CYS A 31 -8.02 -5.06 4.41
N SER A 32 -9.01 -4.34 4.95
CA SER A 32 -9.67 -4.70 6.22
C SER A 32 -10.38 -6.05 6.18
N LYS A 33 -10.88 -6.50 5.01
CA LYS A 33 -11.52 -7.83 4.89
C LYS A 33 -10.53 -8.98 5.06
N VAL A 34 -9.29 -8.78 4.64
CA VAL A 34 -8.27 -9.84 4.61
C VAL A 34 -7.17 -9.65 5.66
N GLY A 35 -7.32 -8.64 6.54
CA GLY A 35 -6.32 -8.31 7.55
C GLY A 35 -5.01 -7.74 6.99
N ALA A 36 -5.03 -7.18 5.79
CA ALA A 36 -3.85 -6.55 5.18
C ALA A 36 -3.69 -5.08 5.59
N ILE A 37 -2.45 -4.59 5.58
CA ILE A 37 -2.13 -3.18 5.83
C ILE A 37 -2.05 -2.43 4.48
N PRO A 38 -2.91 -1.42 4.26
CA PRO A 38 -2.84 -0.59 3.05
C PRO A 38 -1.70 0.44 3.14
N VAL A 39 -0.90 0.54 2.07
CA VAL A 39 0.18 1.50 1.90
C VAL A 39 -0.13 2.36 0.69
N ILE A 40 -0.71 3.54 0.93
CA ILE A 40 -1.18 4.44 -0.13
C ILE A 40 -0.07 5.44 -0.44
N VAL A 41 0.39 5.49 -1.70
CA VAL A 41 1.57 6.26 -2.13
C VAL A 41 1.32 7.08 -3.40
N PRO A 42 2.02 8.21 -3.60
CA PRO A 42 2.01 8.92 -4.88
C PRO A 42 2.68 8.07 -5.97
N VAL A 43 2.25 8.24 -7.22
CA VAL A 43 2.83 7.56 -8.40
C VAL A 43 3.63 8.48 -9.32
N TYR A 44 3.80 9.75 -8.92
CA TYR A 44 4.52 10.74 -9.69
C TYR A 44 5.47 11.55 -8.80
N VAL A 45 6.54 12.03 -9.42
CA VAL A 45 7.54 12.92 -8.82
C VAL A 45 6.86 14.22 -8.34
N GLY A 46 7.16 14.64 -7.11
CA GLY A 46 6.53 15.79 -6.47
C GLY A 46 5.11 15.53 -5.95
N GLY A 47 4.61 14.29 -6.01
CA GLY A 47 3.29 13.92 -5.49
C GLY A 47 3.16 13.87 -3.97
N ALA A 48 4.26 13.98 -3.23
CA ALA A 48 4.30 14.19 -1.79
C ALA A 48 5.62 14.89 -1.38
N PRO A 49 5.70 15.48 -0.17
CA PRO A 49 6.97 15.96 0.37
C PRO A 49 8.03 14.85 0.40
N GLY A 50 9.24 15.13 -0.08
CA GLY A 50 10.32 14.16 -0.14
C GLY A 50 10.25 13.22 -1.34
N THR A 51 9.52 13.56 -2.42
CA THR A 51 9.46 12.79 -3.66
C THR A 51 9.90 13.58 -4.90
N GLU A 52 10.84 14.53 -4.75
CA GLU A 52 11.19 15.53 -5.79
C GLU A 52 11.92 14.96 -7.01
N ASP A 53 12.41 13.73 -6.93
CA ASP A 53 12.96 12.98 -8.05
C ASP A 53 12.55 11.50 -7.97
N VAL A 54 12.87 10.73 -9.01
CA VAL A 54 12.48 9.32 -9.11
C VAL A 54 13.12 8.48 -7.99
N PHE A 55 14.35 8.77 -7.59
CA PHE A 55 15.02 8.03 -6.52
C PHE A 55 14.32 8.26 -5.19
N LYS A 56 14.05 9.54 -4.87
CA LYS A 56 13.30 9.92 -3.67
C LYS A 56 11.88 9.38 -3.65
N LEU A 57 11.21 9.31 -4.80
CA LEU A 57 9.89 8.68 -4.90
C LEU A 57 9.96 7.18 -4.57
N VAL A 58 10.95 6.47 -5.08
CA VAL A 58 11.16 5.05 -4.77
C VAL A 58 11.54 4.86 -3.30
N ASP A 59 12.42 5.70 -2.75
CA ASP A 59 12.77 5.70 -1.33
C ASP A 59 11.54 5.90 -0.46
N TYR A 60 10.65 6.82 -0.83
CA TYR A 60 9.38 7.03 -0.15
C TYR A 60 8.52 5.76 -0.14
N TRP A 61 8.41 5.05 -1.26
CA TRP A 61 7.68 3.76 -1.32
C TRP A 61 8.30 2.71 -0.40
N VAL A 62 9.63 2.55 -0.44
CA VAL A 62 10.36 1.58 0.38
C VAL A 62 10.20 1.88 1.86
N VAL A 63 10.34 3.14 2.28
CA VAL A 63 10.16 3.56 3.68
C VAL A 63 8.73 3.27 4.16
N LYS A 64 7.71 3.56 3.34
CA LYS A 64 6.32 3.30 3.70
C LYS A 64 6.00 1.80 3.77
N LEU A 65 6.55 1.00 2.85
CA LEU A 65 6.45 -0.46 2.89
C LEU A 65 7.13 -1.04 4.13
N LYS A 66 8.36 -0.59 4.43
CA LYS A 66 9.09 -1.00 5.63
C LYS A 66 8.26 -0.77 6.88
N ALA A 67 7.72 0.44 7.05
CA ALA A 67 6.88 0.77 8.20
C ALA A 67 5.60 -0.08 8.28
N ALA A 68 5.02 -0.47 7.15
CA ALA A 68 3.86 -1.37 7.13
C ALA A 68 4.24 -2.79 7.58
N PHE A 69 5.35 -3.35 7.09
CA PHE A 69 5.81 -4.67 7.52
C PHE A 69 6.31 -4.71 8.96
N GLU A 70 6.83 -3.60 9.50
CA GLU A 70 7.15 -3.50 10.93
C GLU A 70 5.88 -3.56 11.80
N ARG A 71 4.77 -2.93 11.36
CA ARG A 71 3.48 -2.97 12.06
C ARG A 71 2.78 -4.32 11.96
N GLU A 72 2.95 -5.04 10.86
CA GLU A 72 2.33 -6.37 10.70
C GLU A 72 2.97 -7.42 11.62
N LYS A 73 4.25 -7.26 11.95
CA LYS A 73 5.00 -8.16 12.84
C LYS A 73 4.82 -7.85 14.33
N ALA A 74 4.18 -6.74 14.68
CA ALA A 74 3.95 -6.27 16.05
C ALA A 74 2.62 -6.80 16.61
#